data_AF-A0A6V8SNL1-F1
#
_entry.id   AF-A0A6V8SNL1-F1
#
_cell.length_a   1.000
_cell.length_b   1.000
_cell.length_c   1.000
_cell.angle_alpha   90.00
_cell.angle_beta   90.00
_cell.angle_gamma   90.00
#
_symmetry.space_group_name_H-M   'P 1'
#
loop_
_entity.id
_entity.type
_entity.pdbx_description
1 polymer ?
#
loop_
_entity_poly.entity_id
_entity_poly.type
_entity_poly.pdbx_seq_one_letter_code
_entity_poly.pdbx_strand_id
1 'polypeptide(L)'
;MKFNKLDLILFIKCKNISWIFYLLALVIILIPAAIVVITDVPFSSTFSKISIGIAFVFIIIGKVLSLLKKDKGDKSIPVDIGILIGIIIAFISHVLK
;
A
#
# COMPACT_ATOMS: atom_id res chain seq x y z
N MET A 1 3.27 26.48 -7.61
CA MET A 1 4.26 25.52 -8.16
C MET A 1 3.54 24.67 -9.19
N LYS A 2 3.78 24.87 -10.50
CA LYS A 2 3.13 24.08 -11.56
C LYS A 2 3.83 22.73 -11.64
N PHE A 3 3.19 21.67 -11.16
CA PHE A 3 3.69 20.30 -11.35
C PHE A 3 3.70 19.99 -12.85
N ASN A 4 4.88 19.86 -13.43
CA ASN A 4 5.03 19.54 -14.84
C ASN A 4 4.88 18.02 -15.02
N LYS A 5 4.29 17.56 -16.15
CA LYS A 5 4.12 16.11 -16.41
C LYS A 5 5.45 15.35 -16.32
N LEU A 6 6.54 15.99 -16.71
CA LEU A 6 7.90 15.44 -16.64
C LEU A 6 8.37 15.21 -15.19
N ASP A 7 8.03 16.10 -14.26
CA ASP A 7 8.41 15.97 -12.85
C ASP A 7 7.68 14.78 -12.21
N LEU A 8 6.40 14.58 -12.55
CA LEU A 8 5.63 13.43 -12.10
C LEU A 8 6.23 12.12 -12.62
N ILE A 9 6.63 12.07 -13.89
CA ILE A 9 7.25 10.89 -14.50
C ILE A 9 8.62 10.62 -13.86
N LEU A 10 9.46 11.64 -13.65
CA LEU A 10 10.76 11.50 -12.98
C LEU A 10 10.62 11.04 -11.53
N PHE A 11 9.64 11.59 -10.81
CA PHE A 11 9.31 11.18 -9.45
C PHE A 11 8.91 9.70 -9.42
N ILE A 12 7.98 9.27 -10.27
CA ILE A 12 7.56 7.87 -10.39
C ILE A 12 8.76 6.98 -10.78
N LYS A 13 9.60 7.39 -11.73
CA LYS A 13 10.74 6.60 -12.20
C LYS A 13 11.85 6.46 -11.15
N CYS A 14 11.88 7.34 -10.14
CA CYS A 14 12.77 7.21 -9.00
C CYS A 14 12.37 5.94 -8.20
N LYS A 15 13.22 4.92 -8.30
CA LYS A 15 12.94 3.51 -7.93
C LYS A 15 12.38 3.35 -6.50
N ASN A 16 12.74 4.24 -5.57
CA ASN A 16 12.47 4.08 -4.14
C ASN A 16 11.05 4.40 -3.66
N ILE A 17 10.22 5.09 -4.44
CA ILE A 17 8.95 5.60 -3.90
C ILE A 17 7.99 4.47 -3.52
N SER A 18 7.82 3.45 -4.36
CA SER A 18 6.99 2.28 -4.05
C SER A 18 7.44 1.58 -2.78
N TRP A 19 8.75 1.50 -2.57
CA TRP A 19 9.34 0.92 -1.36
C TRP A 19 8.98 1.71 -0.11
N ILE A 20 9.01 3.05 -0.18
CA ILE A 20 8.60 3.92 0.93
C ILE A 20 7.12 3.68 1.28
N PHE A 21 6.24 3.55 0.28
CA PHE A 21 4.81 3.24 0.52
C PHE A 21 4.62 1.90 1.24
N TYR A 22 5.36 0.85 0.85
CA TYR A 22 5.30 -0.44 1.55
C TYR A 22 5.85 -0.37 2.97
N LEU A 23 6.95 0.35 3.18
CA LEU A 23 7.56 0.52 4.50
C LEU A 23 6.61 1.27 5.43
N LEU A 24 5.95 2.32 4.94
CA LEU A 24 4.90 3.03 5.68
C LEU A 24 3.73 2.11 6.03
N ALA A 25 3.21 1.33 5.09
CA ALA A 25 2.14 0.36 5.37
C ALA A 25 2.54 -0.65 6.46
N LEU A 26 3.77 -1.15 6.38
CA LEU A 26 4.32 -2.09 7.35
C LEU A 26 4.36 -1.48 8.75
N VAL A 27 4.87 -0.25 8.87
CA VAL A 27 4.96 0.48 10.15
C VAL A 27 3.59 0.74 10.75
N ILE A 28 2.61 1.13 9.93
CA ILE A 28 1.23 1.41 10.34
C ILE A 28 0.56 0.16 10.92
N ILE A 29 0.91 -1.04 10.46
CA ILE A 29 0.38 -2.31 10.98
C ILE A 29 1.19 -2.80 12.18
N LEU A 30 2.53 -2.78 12.08
CA LEU A 30 3.41 -3.36 13.09
C LEU A 30 3.37 -2.59 14.41
N ILE A 31 3.29 -1.26 14.38
CA ILE A 31 3.28 -0.48 15.63
C ILE A 31 2.04 -0.82 16.48
N PRO A 32 0.79 -0.72 15.97
CA PRO A 32 -0.38 -1.14 16.72
C PRO A 32 -0.35 -2.61 17.11
N ALA A 33 0.10 -3.50 16.22
CA ALA A 33 0.21 -4.93 16.55
C ALA A 33 1.18 -5.19 17.72
N ALA A 34 2.35 -4.55 17.70
CA ALA A 34 3.34 -4.68 18.77
C ALA A 34 2.82 -4.13 20.10
N ILE A 35 2.10 -3.00 20.08
CA ILE A 35 1.47 -2.44 21.28
C ILE A 35 0.50 -3.45 21.88
N VAL A 36 -0.41 -4.01 21.08
CA VAL A 36 -1.38 -5.02 21.55
C VAL A 36 -0.68 -6.23 22.15
N VAL A 37 0.40 -6.72 21.52
CA VAL A 37 1.16 -7.88 22.02
C VAL A 37 1.89 -7.60 23.33
N ILE A 38 2.41 -6.38 23.52
CA ILE A 38 3.20 -6.00 24.71
C ILE A 38 2.30 -5.63 25.88
N THR A 39 1.23 -4.86 25.63
CA THR A 39 0.39 -4.30 26.69
C THR A 39 -0.82 -5.16 27.00
N ASP A 40 -1.16 -6.12 26.13
CA ASP A 40 -2.40 -6.90 26.18
C ASP A 40 -3.67 -6.02 26.19
N VAL A 41 -3.53 -4.75 25.75
CA VAL A 41 -4.63 -3.80 25.63
C VAL A 41 -5.06 -3.72 24.17
N PRO A 42 -6.26 -4.20 23.81
CA PRO A 42 -6.75 -4.10 22.44
C PRO A 42 -7.08 -2.65 22.08
N PHE A 43 -6.79 -2.28 20.84
CA PHE A 43 -7.30 -1.02 20.28
C PHE A 43 -8.81 -1.10 20.03
N SER A 44 -9.45 0.07 19.96
CA SER A 44 -10.85 0.14 19.56
C SER A 44 -11.06 -0.43 18.16
N SER A 45 -12.24 -0.97 17.91
CA SER A 45 -12.63 -1.52 16.61
C SER A 45 -12.53 -0.46 15.51
N THR A 46 -12.96 0.77 15.80
CA THR A 46 -12.86 1.92 14.89
C THR A 46 -11.41 2.23 14.52
N PHE A 47 -10.51 2.31 15.51
CA PHE A 47 -9.10 2.60 15.24
C PHE A 47 -8.44 1.50 14.41
N SER A 48 -8.72 0.23 14.75
CA SER A 48 -8.19 -0.92 14.01
C SER A 48 -8.68 -0.94 12.57
N LYS A 49 -9.97 -0.67 12.32
CA LYS A 49 -10.54 -0.58 10.97
C LYS A 49 -9.87 0.53 10.16
N ILE A 50 -9.68 1.72 10.73
CA ILE A 50 -9.03 2.86 10.07
C ILE A 50 -7.57 2.55 9.76
N SER A 51 -6.81 2.04 10.74
CA SER A 51 -5.38 1.74 10.56
C SER A 51 -5.14 0.70 9.45
N ILE A 52 -5.91 -0.39 9.47
CA ILE A 52 -5.86 -1.42 8.44
C ILE A 52 -6.26 -0.83 7.07
N GLY A 53 -7.32 -0.02 7.02
CA GLY A 53 -7.76 0.63 5.79
C GLY A 53 -6.69 1.54 5.18
N ILE A 54 -6.03 2.35 6.01
CA ILE A 54 -4.90 3.19 5.59
C ILE A 54 -3.76 2.31 5.05
N ALA A 55 -3.39 1.23 5.75
CA ALA A 55 -2.32 0.34 5.30
C ALA A 55 -2.64 -0.30 3.93
N PHE A 56 -3.89 -0.71 3.69
CA PHE A 56 -4.32 -1.19 2.37
C PHE A 56 -4.13 -0.13 1.28
N VAL A 57 -4.51 1.12 1.54
CA VAL A 57 -4.34 2.23 0.59
C VAL A 57 -2.85 2.42 0.26
N PHE A 58 -1.97 2.41 1.26
CA PHE A 58 -0.52 2.50 1.04
C PHE A 58 0.01 1.34 0.18
N ILE A 59 -0.42 0.10 0.45
CA ILE A 59 -0.02 -1.07 -0.33
C ILE A 59 -0.48 -0.97 -1.79
N ILE A 60 -1.75 -0.59 -2.01
CA ILE A 60 -2.33 -0.43 -3.36
C ILE A 60 -1.56 0.63 -4.14
N ILE A 61 -1.32 1.80 -3.54
CA ILE A 61 -0.56 2.88 -4.17
C ILE A 61 0.86 2.41 -4.49
N GLY A 62 1.55 1.78 -3.53
CA GLY A 62 2.89 1.24 -3.74
C GLY A 62 2.98 0.27 -4.91
N LYS A 63 1.97 -0.61 -5.04
CA LYS A 63 1.88 -1.63 -6.09
C LYS A 63 1.54 -1.03 -7.45
N VAL A 64 0.60 -0.08 -7.51
CA VAL A 64 0.28 0.68 -8.74
C VAL A 64 1.51 1.44 -9.23
N LEU A 65 2.22 2.15 -8.35
CA LEU A 65 3.49 2.81 -8.71
C LEU A 65 4.54 1.81 -9.20
N SER A 66 4.60 0.62 -8.62
CA SER A 66 5.54 -0.42 -9.06
C SER A 66 5.21 -0.95 -10.44
N LEU A 67 3.91 -1.10 -10.77
CA LEU A 67 3.43 -1.52 -12.08
C LEU A 67 3.70 -0.45 -13.15
N LEU A 68 3.49 0.83 -12.83
CA LEU A 68 3.74 1.95 -13.75
C LEU A 68 5.22 2.08 -14.13
N LYS A 69 6.14 1.53 -13.32
CA LYS A 69 7.58 1.52 -13.61
C LYS A 69 8.01 0.33 -14.48
N LYS A 70 7.19 -0.71 -14.65
CA LYS A 70 7.55 -1.88 -15.43
C LYS A 70 7.42 -1.59 -16.92
N ASP A 71 8.38 -2.08 -17.69
CA ASP A 71 8.32 -2.03 -19.15
C ASP A 71 7.25 -2.99 -19.68
N LYS A 72 6.62 -2.62 -20.80
CA LYS A 72 5.45 -3.32 -21.39
C LYS A 72 5.70 -4.77 -21.84
N GLY A 73 6.92 -5.31 -21.66
CA GLY A 73 7.28 -6.70 -21.94
C GLY A 73 7.61 -7.54 -20.70
N ASP A 74 7.48 -6.98 -19.50
CA ASP A 74 7.81 -7.70 -18.27
C ASP A 74 6.78 -8.81 -17.98
N LYS A 75 7.25 -10.06 -17.99
CA LYS A 75 6.44 -11.27 -17.76
C LYS A 75 5.78 -11.30 -16.37
N SER A 76 6.24 -10.46 -15.44
CA SER A 76 5.69 -10.38 -14.09
C SER A 76 4.50 -9.43 -13.94
N ILE A 77 4.13 -8.68 -14.99
CA ILE A 77 2.95 -7.79 -14.99
C ILE A 77 1.65 -8.54 -14.70
N PRO A 78 1.33 -9.68 -15.36
CA PRO A 78 0.08 -10.41 -15.10
C PRO A 78 -0.05 -10.88 -13.66
N VAL A 79 1.07 -11.37 -13.08
CA VAL A 79 1.11 -11.82 -11.68
C VAL A 79 0.86 -10.66 -10.73
N ASP A 80 1.51 -9.51 -10.97
CA ASP A 80 1.33 -8.33 -10.15
C ASP A 80 -0.07 -7.75 -10.22
N ILE A 81 -0.73 -7.80 -11.39
CA ILE A 81 -2.13 -7.42 -11.54
C ILE A 81 -3.03 -8.38 -10.75
N GLY A 82 -2.78 -9.69 -10.81
CA GLY A 82 -3.50 -10.68 -10.01
C GLY A 82 -3.39 -10.42 -8.50
N ILE A 83 -2.18 -10.09 -8.02
CA ILE A 83 -1.95 -9.70 -6.63
C ILE A 83 -2.73 -8.42 -6.29
N LEU A 84 -2.71 -7.41 -7.16
CA LEU A 84 -3.43 -6.16 -6.96
C LEU A 84 -4.94 -6.39 -6.84
N ILE A 85 -5.51 -7.24 -7.70
CA ILE A 85 -6.93 -7.63 -7.65
C ILE A 85 -7.25 -8.31 -6.32
N GLY A 86 -6.42 -9.26 -5.89
CA GLY A 86 -6.59 -9.93 -4.59
C GLY A 86 -6.60 -8.95 -3.41
N ILE A 87 -5.69 -7.98 -3.42
CA ILE A 87 -5.62 -6.91 -2.40
C ILE A 87 -6.88 -6.04 -2.43
N ILE A 88 -7.37 -5.67 -3.61
CA ILE A 88 -8.60 -4.88 -3.76
C ILE A 88 -9.82 -5.63 -3.22
N ILE A 89 -9.94 -6.93 -3.51
CA ILE A 89 -11.03 -7.76 -2.98
C ILE A 89 -10.97 -7.81 -1.45
N ALA A 90 -9.78 -8.04 -0.88
CA ALA A 90 -9.59 -8.04 0.57
C ALA A 90 -9.96 -6.68 1.19
N PHE A 91 -9.57 -5.58 0.55
CA PHE A 91 -9.90 -4.23 1.01
C PHE A 91 -11.41 -3.99 0.99
N ILE A 92 -12.10 -4.33 -0.11
CA ILE A 92 -13.55 -4.19 -0.24
C ILE A 92 -14.27 -5.01 0.85
N SER A 93 -13.83 -6.26 1.07
CA SER A 93 -14.39 -7.10 2.13
C SER A 93 -14.16 -6.54 3.53
N HIS A 94 -13.04 -5.86 3.77
CA HIS A 94 -12.73 -5.23 5.06
C HIS A 94 -13.58 -3.98 5.29
N VAL A 95 -13.83 -3.19 4.24
CA VAL A 95 -14.64 -1.96 4.32
C VAL A 95 -16.13 -2.25 4.46
N LEU A 96 -16.64 -3.31 3.81
CA LEU A 96 -18.06 -3.69 3.86
C LEU A 96 -18.48 -4.36 5.17
N LYS A 97 -17.53 -4.80 6.01
CA LYS A 97 -17.75 -5.54 7.26
C LYS A 97 -17.47 -4.65 8.48
#